data_AF-A0A352ITK8-F1
#
_entry.id   AF-A0A352ITK8-F1
#
_cell.length_a   1.000
_cell.length_b   1.000
_cell.length_c   1.000
_cell.angle_alpha   90.00
_cell.angle_beta   90.00
_cell.angle_gamma   90.00
#
_symmetry.space_group_name_H-M   'P 1'
#
loop_
_entity.id
_entity.type
_entity.pdbx_description
1 polymer ?
#
loop_
_entity_poly.entity_id
_entity_poly.type
_entity_poly.pdbx_seq_one_letter_code
_entity_poly.pdbx_strand_id
1 'polypeptide(L)'
;QVHRMLEKMLERDHAKTKITGVSELGLVEMTRKRTTESLGQVLCEPCPICDGRGFLKTTETVCYEVFREILRVNRAYDAESYLVMASQSVVDRLLDEESDNVADLETFISKTIRFQVEPFYSQEQYDVVLL
;
A
#
# COMPACT_ATOMS: atom_id res chain seq x y z
N GLN A 1 33.37 9.52 19.24
CA GLN A 1 33.74 8.19 19.79
C GLN A 1 33.05 7.03 19.06
N VAL A 2 31.76 7.15 18.70
CA VAL A 2 31.00 6.08 18.01
C VAL A 2 31.59 5.70 16.65
N HIS A 3 31.87 6.68 15.78
CA HIS A 3 32.41 6.43 14.43
C HIS A 3 33.74 5.65 14.43
N ARG A 4 34.71 6.09 15.23
CA ARG A 4 36.00 5.38 15.41
C ARG A 4 35.82 3.93 15.93
N MET A 5 34.85 3.71 16.81
CA MET A 5 34.57 2.35 17.32
C MET A 5 33.96 1.47 16.21
N LEU A 6 33.06 2.04 15.41
CA LEU A 6 32.46 1.37 14.25
C LEU A 6 33.55 0.94 13.25
N GLU A 7 34.46 1.84 12.88
CA GLU A 7 35.62 1.52 12.03
C GLU A 7 36.44 0.35 12.59
N LYS A 8 36.83 0.44 13.87
CA LYS A 8 37.62 -0.60 14.54
C LYS A 8 36.92 -1.97 14.56
N MET A 9 35.60 -2.00 14.73
CA MET A 9 34.86 -3.27 14.75
C MET A 9 34.70 -3.87 13.35
N LEU A 10 34.59 -3.05 12.32
CA LEU A 10 34.47 -3.50 10.93
C LEU A 10 35.77 -3.99 10.32
N GLU A 11 36.94 -3.70 10.91
CA GLU A 11 38.22 -4.33 10.55
C GLU A 11 38.19 -5.87 10.69
N ARG A 12 37.27 -6.41 11.50
CA ARG A 12 37.09 -7.85 11.69
C ARG A 12 36.19 -8.49 10.63
N ASP A 13 35.48 -7.70 9.83
CA ASP A 13 34.60 -8.22 8.77
C ASP A 13 35.43 -8.63 7.55
N HIS A 14 35.24 -9.86 7.09
CA HIS A 14 35.94 -10.37 5.91
C HIS A 14 35.47 -9.72 4.60
N ALA A 15 34.25 -9.19 4.56
CA ALA A 15 33.76 -8.47 3.40
C ALA A 15 34.37 -7.06 3.34
N LYS A 16 34.80 -6.63 2.15
CA LYS A 16 35.32 -5.28 1.96
C LYS A 16 34.25 -4.24 2.34
N THR A 17 34.57 -3.36 3.28
CA THR A 17 33.74 -2.26 3.73
C THR A 17 34.38 -0.90 3.42
N LYS A 18 33.56 0.14 3.32
CA LYS A 18 34.00 1.55 3.26
C LYS A 18 33.00 2.37 4.06
N ILE A 19 33.50 3.23 4.94
CA ILE A 19 32.69 4.08 5.83
C ILE A 19 33.07 5.53 5.54
N THR A 20 32.09 6.44 5.53
CA THR A 20 32.31 7.89 5.45
C THR A 20 32.32 8.52 6.84
N GLY A 21 32.65 9.82 6.94
CA GLY A 21 32.49 10.56 8.18
C GLY A 21 31.01 10.72 8.57
N VAL A 22 30.75 11.24 9.77
CA VAL A 22 29.41 11.64 10.18
C VAL A 22 29.00 12.88 9.36
N SER A 23 27.87 12.82 8.67
CA SER A 23 27.32 13.95 7.92
C SER A 23 26.80 15.05 8.84
N GLU A 24 26.54 16.23 8.29
CA GLU A 24 25.92 17.35 9.05
C GLU A 24 24.53 16.98 9.61
N LEU A 25 23.84 16.03 8.95
CA LEU A 25 22.55 15.48 9.40
C LEU A 25 22.71 14.39 10.46
N GLY A 26 23.93 14.05 10.86
CA GLY A 26 24.20 13.01 11.86
C GLY A 26 24.18 11.58 11.32
N LEU A 27 24.20 11.38 10.00
CA LEU A 27 24.20 10.06 9.37
C LEU A 27 25.63 9.57 9.11
N VAL A 28 25.85 8.26 9.19
CA VAL A 28 27.09 7.61 8.73
C VAL A 28 26.74 6.73 7.54
N GLU A 29 27.35 7.02 6.39
CA GLU A 29 27.15 6.22 5.20
C GLU A 29 28.23 5.13 5.13
N MET A 30 27.84 3.93 4.73
CA MET A 30 28.79 2.86 4.51
C MET A 30 28.37 1.97 3.35
N THR A 31 29.35 1.32 2.74
CA THR A 31 29.14 0.24 1.78
C THR A 31 29.81 -1.01 2.31
N ARG A 32 29.17 -2.16 2.06
CA ARG A 32 29.70 -3.48 2.35
C ARG A 32 29.57 -4.33 1.10
N LYS A 33 30.65 -4.92 0.61
CA LYS A 33 30.64 -5.78 -0.58
C LYS A 33 29.69 -6.96 -0.35
N ARG A 34 28.73 -7.14 -1.27
CA ARG A 34 27.86 -8.32 -1.28
C ARG A 34 28.67 -9.54 -1.73
N THR A 35 28.83 -10.52 -0.84
CA THR A 35 29.54 -11.78 -1.09
C THR A 35 28.60 -12.94 -1.41
N THR A 36 27.38 -12.88 -0.87
CA THR A 36 26.31 -13.87 -1.03
C THR A 36 24.96 -13.16 -1.08
N GLU A 37 23.88 -13.90 -1.30
CA GLU A 37 22.53 -13.42 -1.01
C GLU A 37 22.39 -13.05 0.47
N SER A 38 21.58 -12.03 0.75
CA SER A 38 21.31 -11.65 2.14
C SER A 38 20.37 -12.68 2.77
N LEU A 39 20.38 -12.79 4.10
CA LEU A 39 19.45 -13.68 4.81
C LEU A 39 17.99 -13.37 4.45
N GLY A 40 17.63 -12.10 4.30
CA GLY A 40 16.28 -11.72 3.88
C GLY A 40 15.91 -12.25 2.49
N GLN A 41 16.85 -12.32 1.55
CA GLN A 41 16.58 -12.89 0.23
C GLN A 41 16.47 -14.41 0.26
N VAL A 42 17.20 -15.08 1.15
CA VAL A 42 17.18 -16.54 1.28
C VAL A 42 15.98 -17.03 2.10
N LEU A 43 15.57 -16.25 3.11
CA LEU A 43 14.60 -16.68 4.13
C LEU A 43 13.24 -16.00 4.02
N CYS A 44 13.09 -14.95 3.21
CA CYS A 44 11.86 -14.16 3.17
C CYS A 44 11.39 -13.92 1.74
N GLU A 45 10.09 -13.75 1.61
CA GLU A 45 9.41 -13.27 0.40
C GLU A 45 8.83 -11.87 0.64
N PRO A 46 8.55 -11.08 -0.42
CA PRO A 46 7.86 -9.81 -0.28
C PRO A 46 6.50 -9.99 0.41
N CYS A 47 6.09 -9.01 1.23
CA CYS A 47 4.78 -9.04 1.86
C CYS A 47 3.68 -8.96 0.78
N PRO A 48 2.78 -9.94 0.65
CA PRO A 48 1.78 -9.95 -0.43
C PRO A 48 0.71 -8.86 -0.28
N ILE A 49 0.63 -8.20 0.88
CA ILE A 49 -0.38 -7.18 1.17
C ILE A 49 0.14 -5.78 0.87
N CYS A 50 1.36 -5.45 1.33
CA CYS A 50 1.93 -4.11 1.17
C CYS A 50 3.07 -4.01 0.15
N ASP A 51 3.48 -5.13 -0.44
CA ASP A 51 4.59 -5.23 -1.39
C ASP A 51 5.89 -4.56 -0.87
N GLY A 52 6.15 -4.73 0.43
CA GLY A 52 7.33 -4.18 1.10
C GLY A 52 7.23 -2.70 1.50
N ARG A 53 6.10 -2.02 1.29
CA ARG A 53 5.90 -0.62 1.73
C ARG A 53 5.93 -0.46 3.26
N GLY A 54 5.45 -1.48 3.99
CA GLY A 54 5.36 -1.44 5.46
C GLY A 54 4.15 -0.66 6.01
N PHE A 55 3.26 -0.18 5.14
CA PHE A 55 2.01 0.50 5.50
C PHE A 55 0.93 0.19 4.47
N LEU A 56 -0.33 0.35 4.89
CA LEU A 56 -1.52 0.24 4.05
C LEU A 56 -2.21 1.61 3.95
N LYS A 57 -2.85 1.90 2.82
CA LYS A 57 -3.76 3.03 2.66
C LYS A 57 -4.89 2.92 3.68
N THR A 58 -5.38 4.02 4.20
CA THR A 58 -6.55 4.03 5.10
C THR A 58 -7.81 3.59 4.35
N THR A 59 -8.82 3.08 5.08
CA THR A 59 -10.13 2.73 4.50
C THR A 59 -10.73 3.92 3.76
N GLU A 60 -10.63 5.12 4.33
CA GLU A 60 -11.00 6.39 3.68
C GLU A 60 -10.38 6.56 2.29
N THR A 61 -9.06 6.40 2.20
CA THR A 61 -8.34 6.57 0.94
C THR A 61 -8.84 5.58 -0.11
N VAL A 62 -9.13 4.34 0.31
CA VAL A 62 -9.65 3.30 -0.57
C VAL A 62 -11.09 3.62 -1.01
N CYS A 63 -11.96 4.13 -0.12
CA CYS A 63 -13.30 4.59 -0.50
C CYS A 63 -13.26 5.63 -1.63
N TYR A 64 -12.37 6.64 -1.51
CA TYR A 64 -12.21 7.64 -2.56
C TYR A 64 -11.55 7.11 -3.83
N GLU A 65 -10.80 6.01 -3.77
CA GLU A 65 -10.34 5.29 -4.96
C GLU A 65 -11.51 4.59 -5.66
N VAL A 66 -12.37 3.90 -4.90
CA VAL A 66 -13.60 3.27 -5.42
C VAL A 66 -14.48 4.30 -6.13
N PHE A 67 -14.75 5.47 -5.53
CA PHE A 67 -15.57 6.51 -6.16
C PHE A 67 -14.99 7.00 -7.49
N ARG A 68 -13.67 7.23 -7.53
CA ARG A 68 -12.97 7.63 -8.76
C ARG A 68 -13.04 6.54 -9.82
N GLU A 69 -12.95 5.28 -9.42
CA GLU A 69 -13.05 4.15 -10.32
C GLU A 69 -14.47 4.02 -10.91
N ILE A 70 -15.52 4.13 -10.10
CA ILE A 70 -16.91 4.14 -10.59
C ILE A 70 -17.10 5.26 -11.62
N LEU A 71 -16.65 6.48 -11.32
CA LEU A 71 -16.73 7.60 -12.26
C LEU A 71 -15.94 7.35 -13.55
N ARG A 72 -14.77 6.69 -13.47
CA ARG A 72 -13.97 6.32 -14.63
C ARG A 72 -14.72 5.33 -15.51
N VAL A 73 -15.28 4.28 -14.91
CA VAL A 73 -15.99 3.22 -15.63
C VAL A 73 -17.30 3.73 -16.22
N ASN A 74 -18.07 4.54 -15.49
CA ASN A 74 -19.32 5.14 -15.97
C ASN A 74 -19.13 6.07 -17.19
N ARG A 75 -17.96 6.70 -17.32
CA ARG A 75 -17.62 7.48 -18.53
C ARG A 75 -17.28 6.61 -19.73
N ALA A 76 -16.78 5.41 -19.50
CA ALA A 76 -16.35 4.49 -20.55
C ALA A 76 -17.48 3.55 -21.01
N TYR A 77 -18.37 3.17 -20.09
CA TYR A 77 -19.44 2.21 -20.32
C TYR A 77 -20.73 2.68 -19.66
N ASP A 78 -21.86 2.48 -20.33
CA ASP A 78 -23.18 2.81 -19.82
C ASP A 78 -23.85 1.55 -19.25
N ALA A 79 -23.45 1.15 -18.03
CA ALA A 79 -24.04 0.01 -17.30
C ALA A 79 -25.29 0.45 -16.53
N GLU A 80 -26.26 -0.44 -16.28
CA GLU A 80 -27.48 -0.08 -15.53
C GLU A 80 -27.22 0.04 -14.03
N SER A 81 -26.29 -0.76 -13.51
CA SER A 81 -25.89 -0.70 -12.11
C SER A 81 -24.44 -1.15 -11.90
N TYR A 82 -23.89 -0.82 -10.73
CA TYR A 82 -22.52 -1.17 -10.36
C TYR A 82 -22.53 -2.05 -9.11
N LEU A 83 -21.62 -3.02 -9.06
CA LEU A 83 -21.33 -3.81 -7.86
C LEU A 83 -19.88 -3.56 -7.44
N VAL A 84 -19.71 -3.01 -6.24
CA VAL A 84 -18.41 -2.82 -5.60
C VAL A 84 -18.17 -3.98 -4.65
N MET A 85 -17.11 -4.74 -4.90
CA MET A 85 -16.64 -5.83 -4.05
C MET A 85 -15.38 -5.35 -3.32
N ALA A 86 -15.39 -5.32 -1.99
CA ALA A 86 -14.25 -4.82 -1.19
C ALA A 86 -14.16 -5.52 0.17
N SER A 87 -13.09 -5.23 0.92
CA SER A 87 -12.94 -5.76 2.29
C SER A 87 -14.03 -5.23 3.23
N GLN A 88 -14.34 -5.98 4.30
CA GLN A 88 -15.38 -5.61 5.28
C GLN A 88 -15.23 -4.18 5.79
N SER A 89 -14.02 -3.78 6.19
CA SER A 89 -13.73 -2.45 6.72
C SER A 89 -13.97 -1.30 5.73
N VAL A 90 -13.86 -1.57 4.42
CA VAL A 90 -14.12 -0.57 3.38
C VAL A 90 -15.61 -0.50 3.09
N VAL A 91 -16.29 -1.64 3.01
CA VAL A 91 -17.75 -1.70 2.81
C VAL A 91 -18.49 -1.06 3.99
N ASP A 92 -18.12 -1.36 5.22
CA ASP A 92 -18.74 -0.75 6.40
C ASP A 92 -18.61 0.77 6.35
N ARG A 93 -17.42 1.27 6.00
CA ARG A 93 -17.19 2.71 5.89
C ARG A 93 -17.98 3.37 4.75
N LEU A 94 -18.10 2.68 3.61
CA LEU A 94 -18.92 3.14 2.49
C LEU A 94 -20.41 3.25 2.88
N LEU A 95 -20.89 2.36 3.73
CA LEU A 95 -22.29 2.31 4.16
C LEU A 95 -22.60 3.19 5.37
N ASP A 96 -21.60 3.55 6.18
CA ASP A 96 -21.76 4.37 7.39
C ASP A 96 -21.18 5.78 7.18
N GLU A 97 -19.87 5.98 7.38
CA GLU A 97 -19.27 7.33 7.39
C GLU A 97 -19.28 8.03 6.03
N GLU A 98 -19.20 7.30 4.92
CA GLU A 98 -19.20 7.86 3.56
C GLU A 98 -20.56 7.73 2.86
N SER A 99 -21.63 7.43 3.59
CA SER A 99 -22.98 7.21 3.05
C SER A 99 -23.53 8.41 2.27
N ASP A 100 -23.30 9.63 2.74
CA ASP A 100 -23.68 10.86 2.04
C ASP A 100 -22.95 10.98 0.69
N ASN A 101 -21.65 10.67 0.66
CA ASN A 101 -20.84 10.70 -0.55
C ASN A 101 -21.30 9.64 -1.57
N VAL A 102 -21.73 8.46 -1.10
CA VAL A 102 -22.33 7.42 -1.95
C VAL A 102 -23.63 7.93 -2.57
N ALA A 103 -24.52 8.54 -1.78
CA ALA A 103 -25.80 9.06 -2.27
C ALA A 103 -25.61 10.18 -3.31
N ASP A 104 -24.66 11.07 -3.08
CA ASP A 104 -24.27 12.12 -4.04
C ASP A 104 -23.75 11.49 -5.35
N LEU A 105 -22.92 10.45 -5.25
CA LEU A 105 -22.39 9.75 -6.41
C LEU A 105 -23.50 9.04 -7.21
N GLU A 106 -24.39 8.29 -6.55
CA GLU A 106 -25.53 7.63 -7.19
C GLU A 106 -26.43 8.64 -7.91
N THR A 107 -26.69 9.79 -7.29
CA THR A 107 -27.47 10.87 -7.89
C THR A 107 -26.76 11.45 -9.11
N PHE A 108 -25.45 11.69 -9.01
CA PHE A 108 -24.64 12.23 -10.10
C PHE A 108 -24.59 11.31 -11.32
N ILE A 109 -24.44 10.00 -11.13
CA ILE A 109 -24.42 9.03 -12.24
C ILE A 109 -25.84 8.60 -12.65
N SER A 110 -26.85 8.85 -11.82
CA SER A 110 -28.24 8.38 -12.01
C SER A 110 -28.36 6.86 -12.16
N LYS A 111 -27.55 6.12 -11.40
CA LYS A 111 -27.48 4.64 -11.40
C LYS A 111 -27.28 4.16 -9.96
N THR A 112 -27.70 2.93 -9.67
CA THR A 112 -27.56 2.34 -8.33
C THR A 112 -26.22 1.64 -8.15
N ILE A 113 -25.62 1.75 -6.96
CA ILE A 113 -24.36 1.11 -6.57
C ILE A 113 -24.67 0.11 -5.45
N ARG A 114 -24.29 -1.14 -5.65
CA ARG A 114 -24.38 -2.20 -4.63
C ARG A 114 -23.00 -2.47 -4.04
N PHE A 115 -22.95 -2.76 -2.75
CA PHE A 115 -21.72 -3.12 -2.06
C PHE A 115 -21.78 -4.56 -1.57
N GLN A 116 -20.69 -5.31 -1.77
CA GLN A 116 -20.54 -6.69 -1.31
C GLN A 116 -19.19 -6.84 -0.61
N VAL A 117 -19.23 -7.51 0.55
CA VAL A 117 -18.02 -7.84 1.29
C VAL A 117 -17.36 -9.08 0.69
N GLU A 118 -16.07 -8.97 0.40
CA GLU A 118 -15.20 -10.11 0.07
C GLU A 118 -14.27 -10.43 1.25
N PRO A 119 -14.48 -11.55 1.97
CA PRO A 119 -13.73 -11.86 3.19
C PRO A 119 -12.21 -12.05 2.98
N PHE A 120 -11.80 -12.40 1.76
CA PHE A 120 -10.40 -12.65 1.43
C PHE A 120 -9.68 -11.42 0.88
N TYR A 121 -10.39 -10.29 0.73
CA TYR A 121 -9.78 -9.06 0.24
C TYR A 121 -9.06 -8.36 1.38
N SER A 122 -7.81 -8.00 1.11
CA SER A 122 -7.09 -7.02 1.93
C SER A 122 -7.70 -5.63 1.76
N GLN A 123 -7.37 -4.72 2.68
CA GLN A 123 -7.97 -3.38 2.73
C GLN A 123 -7.84 -2.58 1.42
N GLU A 124 -6.77 -2.79 0.64
CA GLU A 124 -6.54 -2.07 -0.62
C GLU A 124 -7.09 -2.78 -1.86
N GLN A 125 -7.72 -3.95 -1.69
CA GLN A 125 -8.31 -4.71 -2.79
C GLN A 125 -9.79 -4.38 -2.91
N TYR A 126 -10.20 -4.02 -4.12
CA TYR A 126 -11.59 -3.84 -4.49
C TYR A 126 -11.76 -4.09 -5.99
N ASP A 127 -12.98 -4.46 -6.39
CA ASP A 127 -13.40 -4.56 -7.78
C ASP A 127 -14.70 -3.79 -8.01
N VAL A 128 -14.81 -3.16 -9.18
CA VAL A 128 -16.03 -2.51 -9.65
C VAL A 128 -16.56 -3.29 -10.85
N VAL A 129 -17.63 -4.05 -10.63
CA VAL A 129 -18.27 -4.89 -11.64
C VAL A 129 -19.44 -4.12 -12.26
N LEU A 130 -19.51 -4.16 -13.59
CA LEU A 130 -20.63 -3.62 -14.36
C LEU A 130 -21.74 -4.66 -14.46
N LEU A 131 -22.97 -4.24 -14.15
CA LEU A 131 -24.18 -5.06 -14.25
C LEU A 131 -25.15 -4.49 -15.30
#